data_AF-A0AAN2WIZ4-F1
#
_entry.id   AF-A0AAN2WIZ4-F1
#
_cell.length_a   1.000
_cell.length_b   1.000
_cell.length_c   1.000
_cell.angle_alpha   90.00
_cell.angle_beta   90.00
_cell.angle_gamma   90.00
#
_symmetry.space_group_name_H-M   'P 1'
#
loop_
_entity.id
_entity.type
_entity.pdbx_description
1 polymer ?
#
loop_
_entity_poly.entity_id
_entity_poly.type
_entity_poly.pdbx_seq_one_letter_code
_entity_poly.pdbx_strand_id
1 'polypeptide(L)'
;SIYISQENIKNLVLFSKENHTVLELLITPFLICVNSGLKYELHYYEISTEISKNDTEIIGFPFGNKLPKEITDNISPKLFVRREDYSAFENFLSQYFNAMKSMEFADDKQAIGMIEHGATLFYEVL
;
A
#
# COMPACT_ATOMS: atom_id res chain seq x y z
N SER A 1 -11.04 13.42 2.05
CA SER A 1 -10.48 12.08 1.85
C SER A 1 -11.39 11.01 2.40
N ILE A 2 -11.53 9.90 1.67
CA ILE A 2 -12.20 8.69 2.12
C ILE A 2 -11.11 7.71 2.58
N TYR A 3 -11.17 7.28 3.83
CA TYR A 3 -10.22 6.32 4.39
C TYR A 3 -10.85 4.94 4.44
N ILE A 4 -10.20 3.97 3.80
CA ILE A 4 -10.66 2.60 3.68
C ILE A 4 -9.95 1.77 4.74
N SER A 5 -10.72 1.06 5.56
CA SER A 5 -10.15 0.16 6.57
C SER A 5 -9.43 -1.01 5.89
N GLN A 6 -8.52 -1.64 6.63
CA GLN A 6 -7.79 -2.81 6.16
C GLN A 6 -8.69 -4.01 5.79
N GLU A 7 -9.87 -4.13 6.39
CA GLU A 7 -10.83 -5.16 6.02
C GLU A 7 -11.51 -4.84 4.69
N ASN A 8 -11.91 -3.58 4.51
CA ASN A 8 -12.65 -3.15 3.32
C ASN A 8 -11.76 -3.01 2.08
N ILE A 9 -10.47 -2.70 2.25
CA ILE A 9 -9.56 -2.52 1.10
C ILE A 9 -9.36 -3.82 0.32
N LYS A 10 -9.58 -4.99 0.94
CA LYS A 10 -9.55 -6.30 0.26
C LYS A 10 -10.62 -6.42 -0.82
N ASN A 11 -11.71 -5.67 -0.71
CA ASN A 11 -12.76 -5.66 -1.74
C ASN A 11 -12.25 -5.09 -3.07
N LEU A 12 -11.21 -4.25 -3.07
CA LEU A 12 -10.55 -3.79 -4.28
C LEU A 12 -9.91 -4.96 -5.06
N VAL A 13 -9.23 -5.85 -4.34
CA VAL A 13 -8.60 -7.05 -4.90
C VAL A 13 -9.67 -8.01 -5.43
N LEU A 14 -10.75 -8.23 -4.66
CA LEU A 14 -11.88 -9.06 -5.09
C LEU A 14 -12.55 -8.48 -6.34
N PHE A 15 -12.80 -7.17 -6.37
CA PHE A 15 -13.38 -6.49 -7.52
C PHE A 15 -12.55 -6.73 -8.79
N SER A 16 -11.24 -6.52 -8.72
CA SER A 16 -10.32 -6.79 -9.84
C SER A 16 -10.44 -8.23 -10.34
N LYS A 17 -10.44 -9.19 -9.39
CA LYS A 17 -10.52 -10.62 -9.69
C LYS A 17 -11.82 -10.99 -10.38
N GLU A 18 -12.95 -10.56 -9.85
CA GLU A 18 -14.29 -10.89 -10.37
C GLU A 18 -14.57 -10.24 -11.73
N ASN A 19 -14.03 -9.05 -11.97
CA ASN A 19 -14.28 -8.27 -13.18
C ASN A 19 -13.14 -8.33 -14.19
N HIS A 20 -12.08 -9.11 -13.92
CA HIS A 20 -10.84 -9.17 -14.72
C HIS A 20 -10.32 -7.77 -15.11
N THR A 21 -10.30 -6.86 -14.14
CA THR A 21 -10.05 -5.43 -14.38
C THR A 21 -8.80 -4.97 -13.66
N VAL A 22 -7.89 -4.37 -14.42
CA VAL A 22 -6.72 -3.64 -13.89
C VAL A 22 -7.08 -2.17 -13.73
N LEU A 23 -6.65 -1.58 -12.61
CA LEU A 23 -6.88 -0.17 -12.29
C LEU A 23 -5.54 0.56 -12.19
N GLU A 24 -5.56 1.83 -12.57
CA GLU A 24 -4.49 2.77 -12.23
C GLU A 24 -4.80 3.33 -10.86
N LEU A 25 -3.90 3.15 -9.91
CA LEU A 25 -4.13 3.46 -8.51
C LEU A 25 -2.90 4.13 -7.90
N LEU A 26 -3.13 5.08 -7.02
CA LEU A 26 -2.17 5.50 -5.99
C LEU A 26 -2.73 5.14 -4.62
N ILE A 27 -2.00 4.33 -3.85
CA ILE A 27 -2.46 3.83 -2.55
C ILE A 27 -1.54 4.36 -1.46
N THR A 28 -2.08 5.28 -0.66
CA THR A 28 -1.34 5.94 0.42
C THR A 28 -1.85 5.42 1.78
N PRO A 29 -1.00 4.74 2.57
CA PRO A 29 -1.39 4.26 3.89
C PRO A 29 -1.32 5.35 4.97
N PHE A 30 -2.16 5.22 5.99
CA PHE A 30 -2.26 6.13 7.13
C PHE A 30 -2.37 5.36 8.45
N LEU A 31 -1.68 5.83 9.49
CA LEU A 31 -1.97 5.48 10.87
C LEU A 31 -2.93 6.52 11.45
N ILE A 32 -4.12 6.09 11.87
CA ILE A 32 -5.16 6.97 12.41
C ILE A 32 -5.48 6.57 13.85
N CYS A 33 -5.35 7.52 14.76
CA CYS A 33 -5.79 7.38 16.14
C CYS A 33 -7.29 7.68 16.20
N VAL A 34 -8.13 6.64 16.30
CA VAL A 34 -9.59 6.78 16.16
C VAL A 34 -10.21 7.69 17.23
N ASN A 35 -9.63 7.74 18.43
CA ASN A 35 -10.13 8.55 19.56
C ASN A 35 -9.83 10.04 19.40
N SER A 36 -8.60 10.39 18.98
CA SER A 36 -8.14 11.77 18.84
C SER A 36 -8.36 12.33 17.43
N GLY A 37 -8.60 11.46 16.44
CA GLY A 37 -8.71 11.83 15.03
C GLY A 37 -7.37 12.22 14.39
N LEU A 38 -6.25 12.07 15.12
CA LEU A 38 -4.92 12.34 14.61
C LEU A 38 -4.57 11.33 13.51
N LYS A 39 -4.01 11.85 12.42
CA LYS A 39 -3.66 11.08 11.23
C LYS A 39 -2.19 11.28 10.95
N TYR A 40 -1.53 10.18 10.64
CA TYR A 40 -0.17 10.19 10.18
C TYR A 40 -0.08 9.45 8.84
N GLU A 41 0.47 10.13 7.85
CA GLU A 41 0.67 9.59 6.51
C GLU A 41 1.97 8.79 6.44
N LEU A 42 1.86 7.54 6.01
CA LEU A 42 2.97 6.62 5.87
C LEU A 42 3.56 6.74 4.45
N HIS A 43 4.09 7.92 4.10
CA HIS A 43 4.55 8.24 2.75
C HIS A 43 5.53 7.21 2.15
N TYR A 44 6.44 6.65 2.95
CA TYR A 44 7.43 5.68 2.46
C TYR A 44 6.87 4.30 2.13
N TYR A 45 5.61 4.05 2.47
CA TYR A 45 4.90 2.80 2.24
C TYR A 45 3.89 2.92 1.09
N GLU A 46 3.83 4.08 0.43
CA GLU A 46 2.98 4.30 -0.73
C GLU A 46 3.33 3.35 -1.88
N ILE A 47 2.30 2.88 -2.59
CA ILE A 47 2.46 2.11 -3.82
C ILE A 47 1.61 2.69 -4.95
N SER A 48 2.02 2.45 -6.19
CA SER A 48 1.21 2.77 -7.36
C SER A 48 1.11 1.65 -8.39
N THR A 49 0.03 1.67 -9.15
CA THR A 49 -0.19 0.80 -10.31
C THR A 49 -0.49 1.65 -11.52
N GLU A 50 0.17 1.37 -12.64
CA GLU A 50 -0.02 2.10 -13.90
C GLU A 50 -0.21 1.12 -15.05
N ILE A 51 -1.16 1.44 -15.95
CA ILE A 51 -1.44 0.58 -17.09
C ILE A 51 -0.37 0.79 -18.15
N SER A 52 0.39 -0.27 -18.43
CA SER A 52 1.44 -0.29 -19.44
C SER A 52 0.92 -0.82 -20.77
N LYS A 53 1.41 -0.23 -21.87
CA LYS A 53 1.27 -0.80 -23.23
C LYS A 53 2.34 -1.86 -23.52
N ASN A 54 3.39 -1.89 -22.71
CA ASN A 54 4.53 -2.80 -22.84
C ASN A 54 4.34 -3.95 -21.86
N ASP A 55 5.42 -4.50 -21.32
CA ASP A 55 5.36 -5.62 -20.38
C ASP A 55 4.85 -5.22 -18.98
N THR A 56 4.42 -6.24 -18.24
CA THR A 56 4.16 -6.14 -16.80
C THR A 56 5.49 -6.18 -16.05
N GLU A 57 5.75 -5.20 -15.20
CA GLU A 57 7.02 -5.04 -14.48
C GLU A 57 6.78 -4.50 -13.06
N ILE A 58 7.41 -5.12 -12.07
CA ILE A 58 7.48 -4.60 -10.70
C ILE A 58 8.73 -3.73 -10.58
N ILE A 59 8.54 -2.48 -10.21
CA ILE A 59 9.60 -1.52 -9.97
C ILE A 59 9.93 -1.54 -8.49
N GLY A 60 11.17 -1.93 -8.17
CA GLY A 60 11.72 -1.90 -6.82
C GLY A 60 12.24 -0.52 -6.41
N PHE A 61 12.66 -0.41 -5.14
CA PHE A 61 13.35 0.79 -4.67
C PHE A 61 14.70 1.00 -5.36
N PRO A 62 15.12 2.27 -5.57
CA PRO A 62 16.42 2.55 -6.18
C PRO A 62 17.58 2.02 -5.33
N PHE A 63 18.67 1.67 -6.01
CA PHE A 63 19.89 1.23 -5.34
C PHE A 63 20.43 2.33 -4.42
N GLY A 64 20.83 1.96 -3.21
CA GLY A 64 21.37 2.90 -2.22
C GLY A 64 20.33 3.74 -1.48
N ASN A 65 19.03 3.40 -1.60
CA ASN A 65 17.99 4.02 -0.79
C ASN A 65 18.29 3.89 0.72
N LYS A 66 17.71 4.80 1.51
CA LYS A 66 17.90 4.87 2.96
C LYS A 66 16.67 4.42 3.74
N LEU A 67 15.76 3.70 3.09
CA LEU A 67 14.54 3.23 3.73
C LEU A 67 14.87 2.07 4.68
N PRO A 68 14.07 1.90 5.74
CA PRO A 68 14.17 0.75 6.62
C PRO A 68 14.01 -0.56 5.85
N LYS A 69 14.72 -1.60 6.29
CA LYS A 69 14.60 -2.94 5.72
C LYS A 69 13.18 -3.50 5.78
N GLU A 70 12.44 -3.15 6.82
CA GLU A 70 11.02 -3.50 6.94
C GLU A 70 10.23 -3.07 5.70
N ILE A 71 10.53 -1.91 5.12
CA ILE A 71 9.88 -1.45 3.89
C ILE A 71 10.47 -2.17 2.68
N THR A 72 11.80 -2.15 2.52
CA THR A 72 12.45 -2.62 1.28
C THR A 72 12.36 -4.13 1.07
N ASP A 73 12.20 -4.90 2.14
CA ASP A 73 12.12 -6.36 2.08
C ASP A 73 10.68 -6.85 1.82
N ASN A 74 9.68 -5.98 2.02
CA ASN A 74 8.26 -6.39 2.02
C ASN A 74 7.38 -5.62 1.02
N ILE A 75 7.80 -4.43 0.58
CA ILE A 75 7.01 -3.58 -0.32
C ILE A 75 7.78 -3.37 -1.63
N SER A 76 7.04 -3.41 -2.73
CA SER A 76 7.51 -2.90 -4.02
C SER A 76 6.71 -1.64 -4.36
N PRO A 77 7.37 -0.49 -4.62
CA PRO A 77 6.70 0.80 -4.70
C PRO A 77 5.79 0.95 -5.93
N LYS A 78 6.04 0.19 -7.02
CA LYS A 78 5.26 0.40 -8.24
C LYS A 78 5.12 -0.86 -9.09
N LEU A 79 3.96 -0.98 -9.73
CA LEU A 79 3.67 -1.97 -10.76
C LEU A 79 3.28 -1.27 -12.07
N PHE A 80 4.01 -1.55 -13.14
CA PHE A 80 3.51 -1.38 -14.49
C PHE A 80 2.81 -2.67 -14.91
N VAL A 81 1.59 -2.59 -15.42
CA VAL A 81 0.80 -3.79 -15.71
C VAL A 81 -0.02 -3.67 -16.98
N ARG A 82 -0.03 -4.73 -17.79
CA ARG A 82 -0.89 -4.82 -18.95
C ARG A 82 -2.35 -5.07 -18.55
N ARG A 83 -3.30 -4.59 -19.35
CA ARG A 83 -4.74 -4.74 -19.06
C ARG A 83 -5.16 -6.21 -18.95
N GLU A 84 -4.57 -7.08 -19.75
CA GLU A 84 -4.81 -8.51 -19.77
C GLU A 84 -4.18 -9.26 -18.58
N ASP A 85 -3.22 -8.66 -17.87
CA ASP A 85 -2.48 -9.29 -16.79
C ASP A 85 -3.03 -8.94 -15.40
N TYR A 86 -4.34 -9.11 -15.26
CA TYR A 86 -5.06 -8.83 -14.01
C TYR A 86 -4.59 -9.72 -12.86
N SER A 87 -4.01 -10.88 -13.15
CA SER A 87 -3.46 -11.78 -12.12
C SER A 87 -2.20 -11.22 -11.46
N ALA A 88 -1.31 -10.58 -12.23
CA ALA A 88 -0.17 -9.87 -11.67
C ALA A 88 -0.61 -8.70 -10.79
N PHE A 89 -1.63 -7.94 -11.21
CA PHE A 89 -2.22 -6.86 -10.43
C PHE A 89 -2.84 -7.36 -9.11
N GLU A 90 -3.63 -8.44 -9.14
CA GLU A 90 -4.21 -9.06 -7.93
C GLU A 90 -3.10 -9.47 -6.94
N ASN A 91 -2.06 -10.13 -7.45
CA ASN A 91 -0.95 -10.61 -6.64
C ASN A 91 -0.17 -9.46 -6.00
N PHE A 92 0.12 -8.41 -6.77
CA PHE A 92 0.84 -7.23 -6.27
C PHE A 92 0.08 -6.54 -5.12
N LEU A 93 -1.21 -6.26 -5.30
CA LEU A 93 -2.03 -5.66 -4.25
C LEU A 93 -2.18 -6.58 -3.03
N SER A 94 -2.37 -7.88 -3.25
CA SER A 94 -2.50 -8.85 -2.17
C SER A 94 -1.23 -8.94 -1.32
N GLN A 95 -0.05 -8.98 -1.97
CA GLN A 95 1.23 -8.98 -1.29
C GLN A 95 1.41 -7.73 -0.44
N TYR A 96 1.13 -6.55 -1.02
CA TYR A 96 1.20 -5.29 -0.32
C TYR A 96 0.29 -5.24 0.92
N PHE A 97 -1.01 -5.53 0.77
CA PHE A 97 -1.95 -5.45 1.91
C PHE A 97 -1.67 -6.49 3.00
N ASN A 98 -1.12 -7.65 2.63
CA ASN A 98 -0.69 -8.66 3.59
C ASN A 98 0.56 -8.21 4.34
N ALA A 99 1.55 -7.66 3.64
CA ALA A 99 2.77 -7.11 4.25
C ALA A 99 2.44 -6.00 5.25
N MET A 100 1.63 -5.03 4.82
CA MET A 100 1.19 -3.91 5.65
C MET A 100 0.42 -4.35 6.92
N LYS A 101 -0.21 -5.53 6.91
CA LYS A 101 -0.87 -6.10 8.10
C LYS A 101 0.10 -6.52 9.20
N SER A 102 1.27 -7.01 8.80
CA SER A 102 2.27 -7.55 9.72
C SER A 102 3.32 -6.52 10.14
N MET A 103 3.40 -5.37 9.47
CA MET A 103 4.37 -4.33 9.78
C MET A 103 4.13 -3.69 11.14
N GLU A 104 5.23 -3.41 11.83
CA GLU A 104 5.24 -2.80 13.16
C GLU A 104 5.26 -1.28 13.07
N PHE A 105 5.78 -0.71 11.98
CA PHE A 105 5.94 0.74 11.79
C PHE A 105 6.78 1.36 12.91
N ALA A 106 7.85 0.66 13.33
CA ALA A 106 8.60 0.98 14.53
C ALA A 106 9.27 2.37 14.45
N ASP A 107 9.94 2.64 13.33
CA ASP A 107 10.63 3.91 13.09
C ASP A 107 9.63 5.08 13.04
N ASP A 108 8.48 4.89 12.38
CA ASP A 108 7.42 5.90 12.28
C ASP A 108 6.78 6.23 13.64
N LYS A 109 6.48 5.19 14.44
CA LYS A 109 5.95 5.34 15.80
C LYS A 109 6.94 6.05 16.70
N GLN A 110 8.23 5.73 16.60
CA GLN A 110 9.30 6.36 17.38
C GLN A 110 9.51 7.83 16.96
N ALA A 111 9.56 8.10 15.66
CA ALA A 111 9.82 9.44 15.13
C ALA A 111 8.76 10.45 15.58
N ILE A 112 7.54 9.98 15.81
CA ILE A 112 6.41 10.89 16.03
C ILE A 112 6.05 11.05 17.49
N GLY A 113 6.38 10.11 18.38
CA GLY A 113 6.09 10.23 19.83
C GLY A 113 4.61 10.46 20.21
N MET A 114 3.74 10.72 19.22
CA MET A 114 2.34 11.13 19.28
C MET A 114 1.42 10.09 18.64
N ILE A 115 1.96 9.05 17.99
CA ILE A 115 1.13 7.93 17.56
C ILE A 115 0.76 7.19 18.84
N GLU A 116 -0.44 7.49 19.33
CA GLU A 116 -1.00 6.90 20.52
C GLU A 116 -1.00 5.37 20.38
N HIS A 117 -0.79 4.67 21.50
CA HIS A 117 -1.02 3.24 21.54
C HIS A 117 -2.46 2.96 21.08
N GLY A 118 -2.62 2.24 19.96
CA GLY A 118 -3.92 1.93 19.37
C GLY A 118 -4.24 2.65 18.06
N ALA A 119 -3.28 3.32 17.42
CA ALA A 119 -3.46 3.76 16.04
C ALA A 119 -3.73 2.58 15.10
N THR A 120 -4.69 2.76 14.19
CA THR A 120 -5.15 1.74 13.24
C THR A 120 -4.76 2.12 11.82
N LEU A 121 -4.43 1.12 11.01
CA LEU A 121 -4.05 1.31 9.62
C LEU A 121 -5.28 1.52 8.71
N PHE A 122 -5.20 2.56 7.89
CA PHE A 122 -6.17 2.89 6.85
C PHE A 122 -5.47 3.21 5.53
N TYR A 123 -6.23 3.25 4.45
CA TYR A 123 -5.73 3.55 3.11
C TYR A 123 -6.56 4.64 2.44
N GLU A 124 -5.90 5.57 1.78
CA GLU A 124 -6.49 6.40 0.73
C GLU A 124 -6.14 5.77 -0.62
N VAL A 125 -7.09 5.78 -1.56
CA VAL A 125 -6.92 5.26 -2.92
C VAL A 125 -7.37 6.33 -3.90
N LEU A 126 -6.47 6.76 -4.79
CA LEU A 126 -6.68 7.78 -5.83
C LEU A 126 -6.57 7.17 -7.23
#